data_AF-A0A922ESG3-F1
#
_entry.id   AF-A0A922ESG3-F1
#
_cell.length_a   1.000
_cell.length_b   1.000
_cell.length_c   1.000
_cell.angle_alpha   90.00
_cell.angle_beta   90.00
_cell.angle_gamma   90.00
#
_symmetry.space_group_name_H-M   'P 1'
#
loop_
_entity.id
_entity.type
_entity.pdbx_description
1 polymer ?
#
loop_
_entity_poly.entity_id
_entity_poly.type
_entity_poly.pdbx_seq_one_letter_code
_entity_poly.pdbx_strand_id
1 'polypeptide(L)'
;MLLAILLILLQTGTTDLQISLTTEFSEQRQIFLWIASFTSFAVKVPMVPVHIWLPKAHVEAPTVGSVILAGIPSKLGTHGFLRFSIAMFPEATLCSTPFIYTLSAIAIIYTSLTTSRQIDLKKIIAYSSVAHMNMVTIGMFSRVTAVRSPILSYGHTRPKHVCRACDPSTY
;
A
#
# COMPACT_ATOMS: atom_id res chain seq x y z
N MET A 1 11.86 -1.78 6.99
CA MET A 1 10.92 -2.14 8.08
C MET A 1 11.62 -2.91 9.20
N LEU A 2 12.28 -4.04 8.94
CA LEU A 2 12.99 -4.80 10.00
C LEU A 2 13.99 -3.93 10.78
N LEU A 3 14.82 -3.15 10.07
CA LEU A 3 15.75 -2.20 10.70
C LEU A 3 15.02 -1.17 11.60
N ALA A 4 13.87 -0.66 11.16
CA ALA A 4 13.08 0.28 11.94
C ALA A 4 12.54 -0.37 13.22
N ILE A 5 12.01 -1.59 13.12
CA ILE A 5 11.52 -2.37 14.27
C ILE A 5 12.66 -2.63 15.26
N LEU A 6 13.86 -2.99 14.77
CA LEU A 6 15.02 -3.22 15.63
C LEU A 6 15.44 -1.93 16.37
N LEU A 7 15.48 -0.79 15.68
CA LEU A 7 15.82 0.49 16.30
C LEU A 7 14.76 0.93 17.33
N ILE A 8 13.48 0.70 17.05
CA ILE A 8 12.40 0.92 18.01
C ILE A 8 12.61 0.02 19.23
N LEU A 9 12.85 -1.28 19.03
CA LEU A 9 13.08 -2.24 20.11
C LEU A 9 14.27 -1.85 21.00
N LEU A 10 15.37 -1.38 20.41
CA LEU A 10 16.55 -0.93 21.16
C LEU A 10 16.27 0.33 22.00
N GLN A 11 15.32 1.16 21.56
CA GLN A 11 14.95 2.41 22.24
C GLN A 11 13.87 2.19 23.32
N THR A 12 12.84 1.40 23.03
CA THR A 12 11.67 1.19 23.89
C THR A 12 11.83 -0.03 24.80
N GLY A 13 12.75 -0.94 24.49
CA GLY A 13 12.95 -2.21 25.19
C GLY A 13 11.83 -3.23 24.97
N THR A 14 10.82 -2.91 24.15
CA THR A 14 9.63 -3.75 23.93
C THR A 14 9.15 -3.69 22.49
N THR A 15 8.50 -4.76 22.02
CA THR A 15 7.83 -4.80 20.70
C THR A 15 6.33 -4.52 20.79
N ASP A 16 5.83 -4.17 21.97
CA ASP A 16 4.41 -3.87 22.16
C ASP A 16 4.06 -2.54 21.50
N LEU A 17 3.07 -2.55 20.61
CA LEU A 17 2.67 -1.38 19.85
C LEU A 17 2.03 -0.30 20.75
N GLN A 18 1.33 -0.68 21.82
CA GLN A 18 0.70 0.28 22.73
C GLN A 18 1.76 1.08 23.48
N ILE A 19 2.80 0.40 23.96
CA ILE A 19 3.93 1.04 24.63
C ILE A 19 4.69 1.92 23.64
N SER A 20 4.93 1.43 22.43
CA SER A 20 5.67 2.20 21.44
C SER A 20 4.91 3.41 20.86
N LEU A 21 3.59 3.49 21.04
CA LEU A 21 2.78 4.65 20.67
C LEU A 21 2.87 5.78 21.70
N THR A 22 3.19 5.48 22.96
CA THR A 22 3.34 6.49 24.02
C THR A 22 4.76 7.00 24.16
N THR A 23 5.73 6.35 23.52
CA THR A 23 7.13 6.76 23.53
C THR A 23 7.41 7.87 22.53
N GLU A 24 8.02 8.95 23.00
CA GLU A 24 8.43 10.05 22.14
C GLU A 24 9.76 9.77 21.43
N PHE A 25 9.78 9.98 20.12
CA PHE A 25 10.99 9.90 19.30
C PHE A 25 11.44 11.31 18.90
N SER A 26 12.73 11.57 18.92
CA SER A 26 13.31 12.79 18.33
C SER A 26 12.96 12.89 16.84
N GLU A 27 12.68 14.10 16.36
CA GLU A 27 12.26 14.38 14.96
C GLU A 27 13.15 13.71 13.91
N GLN A 28 14.48 13.83 14.05
CA GLN A 28 15.43 13.21 13.13
C GLN A 28 15.32 11.68 13.09
N ARG A 29 15.11 11.05 14.26
CA ARG A 29 14.88 9.60 14.35
C ARG A 29 13.52 9.23 13.76
N GLN A 30 12.49 10.04 13.97
CA GLN A 30 11.17 9.82 13.37
C GLN A 30 11.26 9.79 11.85
N ILE A 31 11.94 10.75 11.23
CA ILE A 31 12.09 10.79 9.76
C ILE A 31 12.81 9.54 9.25
N PHE A 32 13.90 9.12 9.91
CA PHE A 32 14.63 7.92 9.51
C PHE A 32 13.80 6.64 9.64
N LEU A 33 13.11 6.46 10.77
CA LEU A 33 12.23 5.32 11.03
C LEU A 33 11.03 5.30 10.07
N TRP A 34 10.51 6.48 9.76
CA TRP A 34 9.44 6.69 8.80
C TRP A 34 9.87 6.27 7.41
N ILE A 35 11.02 6.73 6.90
CA ILE A 35 11.55 6.34 5.58
C ILE A 35 11.78 4.82 5.52
N ALA A 36 12.41 4.24 6.54
CA ALA A 36 12.70 2.80 6.59
C ALA A 36 11.42 1.94 6.62
N SER A 37 10.33 2.44 7.21
CA SER A 37 9.02 1.79 7.21
C SER A 37 8.28 2.03 5.89
N PHE A 38 8.31 3.27 5.39
CA PHE A 38 7.71 3.70 4.14
C PHE A 38 8.18 2.87 2.97
N THR A 39 9.48 2.64 2.79
CA THR A 39 10.00 1.84 1.65
C THR A 39 9.41 0.44 1.63
N SER A 40 9.19 -0.19 2.79
CA SER A 40 8.60 -1.53 2.84
C SER A 40 7.11 -1.53 2.55
N PHE A 41 6.38 -0.51 3.00
CA PHE A 41 4.95 -0.38 2.74
C PHE A 41 4.67 0.07 1.32
N ALA A 42 5.53 0.91 0.73
CA ALA A 42 5.47 1.35 -0.66
C ALA A 42 5.71 0.23 -1.67
N VAL A 43 6.33 -0.89 -1.26
CA VAL A 43 6.39 -2.11 -2.09
C VAL A 43 5.06 -2.86 -2.03
N LYS A 44 4.46 -3.00 -0.83
CA LYS A 44 3.18 -3.73 -0.64
C LYS A 44 1.96 -2.98 -1.20
N VAL A 45 1.91 -1.67 -0.96
CA VAL A 45 0.99 -0.74 -1.61
C VAL A 45 1.70 -0.34 -2.89
N PRO A 46 1.28 -0.78 -4.08
CA PRO A 46 2.06 -0.68 -5.31
C PRO A 46 2.23 0.79 -5.76
N MET A 47 3.19 1.50 -5.16
CA MET A 47 3.52 2.88 -5.52
C MET A 47 4.54 2.90 -6.66
N VAL A 48 4.57 3.96 -7.46
CA VAL A 48 5.66 4.18 -8.43
C VAL A 48 6.95 4.47 -7.64
N PRO A 49 8.10 3.83 -7.97
CA PRO A 49 8.39 2.99 -9.13
C PRO A 49 8.18 1.47 -8.93
N VAL A 50 7.90 1.02 -7.71
CA VAL A 50 7.90 -0.40 -7.31
C VAL A 50 6.58 -1.14 -7.56
N HIS A 51 5.70 -0.66 -8.43
CA HIS A 51 4.39 -1.26 -8.69
C HIS A 51 4.42 -2.45 -9.68
N ILE A 52 5.53 -2.66 -10.39
CA ILE A 52 5.65 -3.59 -11.53
C ILE A 52 5.48 -5.06 -11.13
N TRP A 53 5.80 -5.42 -9.89
CA TRP A 53 5.66 -6.81 -9.42
C TRP A 53 4.20 -7.28 -9.42
N LEU A 54 3.25 -6.36 -9.17
CA LEU A 54 1.85 -6.72 -8.98
C LEU A 54 1.20 -7.20 -10.29
N PRO A 55 1.30 -6.47 -11.44
CA PRO A 55 0.81 -6.97 -12.72
C PRO A 55 1.45 -8.28 -13.15
N LYS A 56 2.76 -8.47 -12.93
CA LYS A 56 3.45 -9.72 -13.27
C LYS A 56 2.95 -10.90 -12.46
N ALA A 57 2.84 -10.72 -11.14
CA ALA A 57 2.35 -11.75 -10.22
C ALA A 57 0.90 -12.17 -10.53
N HIS A 58 0.05 -11.23 -10.96
CA HIS A 58 -1.33 -11.55 -11.38
C HIS A 58 -1.42 -12.38 -12.66
N VAL A 59 -0.51 -12.18 -13.61
CA VAL A 59 -0.52 -12.93 -14.87
C VAL A 59 -0.15 -14.39 -14.63
N GLU A 60 0.87 -14.63 -13.82
CA GLU A 60 1.43 -15.96 -13.55
C GLU A 60 0.64 -16.76 -12.51
N ALA A 61 -0.08 -16.09 -11.60
CA ALA A 61 -0.82 -16.78 -10.55
C ALA A 61 -2.07 -17.52 -11.08
N PRO A 62 -2.39 -18.71 -10.52
CA PRO A 62 -3.67 -19.36 -10.74
C PRO A 62 -4.82 -18.46 -10.26
N THR A 63 -6.04 -18.69 -10.75
CA THR A 63 -7.21 -17.82 -10.51
C THR A 63 -7.44 -17.55 -9.02
N VAL A 64 -7.36 -18.60 -8.19
CA VAL A 64 -7.46 -18.48 -6.72
C VAL A 64 -6.33 -17.65 -6.13
N GLY A 65 -5.09 -17.86 -6.60
CA GLY A 65 -3.92 -17.09 -6.15
C GLY A 65 -4.04 -15.61 -6.48
N SER A 66 -4.56 -15.26 -7.65
CA SER A 66 -4.84 -13.87 -8.03
C SER A 66 -5.87 -13.19 -7.12
N VAL A 67 -6.92 -13.90 -6.71
CA VAL A 67 -7.93 -13.35 -5.78
C VAL A 67 -7.30 -13.05 -4.41
N ILE A 68 -6.49 -13.96 -3.89
CA ILE A 68 -5.80 -13.79 -2.60
C ILE A 68 -4.77 -12.65 -2.67
N LEU A 69 -4.02 -12.56 -3.78
CA LEU A 69 -2.99 -11.53 -3.99
C LEU A 69 -3.59 -10.12 -4.10
N ALA A 70 -4.74 -9.97 -4.78
CA ALA A 70 -5.48 -8.70 -4.77
C ALA A 70 -6.13 -8.43 -3.41
N GLY A 71 -6.50 -9.50 -2.70
CA GLY A 71 -7.30 -9.49 -1.47
C GLY A 71 -6.55 -9.08 -0.21
N ILE A 72 -5.33 -9.56 0.00
CA ILE A 72 -4.69 -9.48 1.31
C ILE A 72 -3.43 -8.59 1.30
N PRO A 73 -2.40 -8.83 0.46
CA PRO A 73 -1.13 -8.11 0.49
C PRO A 73 -1.26 -6.58 0.48
N SER A 74 -2.06 -6.03 -0.45
CA SER A 74 -2.22 -4.57 -0.56
C SER A 74 -2.96 -3.97 0.64
N LYS A 75 -3.84 -4.72 1.30
CA LYS A 75 -4.59 -4.27 2.49
C LYS A 75 -3.77 -4.34 3.75
N LEU A 76 -2.91 -5.35 3.87
CA LEU A 76 -1.89 -5.36 4.91
C LEU A 76 -0.90 -4.20 4.75
N GLY A 77 -0.60 -3.80 3.51
CA GLY A 77 0.20 -2.60 3.22
C GLY A 77 -0.45 -1.31 3.71
N THR A 78 -1.73 -1.07 3.35
CA THR A 78 -2.46 0.12 3.80
C THR A 78 -2.70 0.10 5.32
N HIS A 79 -2.99 -1.06 5.91
CA HIS A 79 -3.08 -1.19 7.37
C HIS A 79 -1.75 -0.85 8.06
N GLY A 80 -0.63 -1.27 7.47
CA GLY A 80 0.72 -0.94 7.93
C GLY A 80 0.98 0.57 7.95
N PHE A 81 0.61 1.29 6.88
CA PHE A 81 0.71 2.76 6.87
C PHE A 81 -0.09 3.41 7.99
N LEU A 82 -1.32 2.96 8.23
CA LEU A 82 -2.19 3.54 9.24
C LEU A 82 -1.63 3.34 10.66
N ARG A 83 -1.15 2.12 10.97
CA ARG A 83 -0.69 1.75 12.31
C ARG A 83 0.74 2.15 12.61
N PHE A 84 1.67 1.98 11.68
CA PHE A 84 3.09 2.22 11.93
C PHE A 84 3.56 3.58 11.42
N SER A 85 3.04 4.08 10.30
CA SER A 85 3.54 5.33 9.72
C SER A 85 2.85 6.54 10.35
N ILE A 86 1.51 6.59 10.23
CA ILE A 86 0.71 7.76 10.63
C ILE A 86 0.61 7.85 12.16
N ALA A 87 0.33 6.73 12.84
CA ALA A 87 0.09 6.74 14.28
C ALA A 87 1.38 6.86 15.12
N MET A 88 2.49 6.24 14.71
CA MET A 88 3.74 6.28 15.50
C MET A 88 4.62 7.48 15.19
N PHE A 89 4.58 8.02 13.98
CA PHE A 89 5.46 9.11 13.54
C PHE A 89 4.65 10.28 12.95
N PRO A 90 3.91 11.03 13.79
CA PRO A 90 3.02 12.10 13.32
C PRO A 90 3.80 13.25 12.64
N GLU A 91 4.92 13.70 13.21
CA GLU A 91 5.69 14.82 12.67
C GLU A 91 6.37 14.47 11.35
N ALA A 92 7.02 13.30 11.28
CA ALA A 92 7.63 12.83 10.03
C ALA A 92 6.59 12.59 8.92
N THR A 93 5.37 12.17 9.29
CA THR A 93 4.26 12.00 8.36
C THR A 93 3.80 13.33 7.78
N LEU A 94 3.72 14.40 8.59
CA LEU A 94 3.36 15.74 8.12
C LEU A 94 4.40 16.29 7.14
N CYS A 95 5.68 16.18 7.47
CA CYS A 95 6.78 16.61 6.60
C CYS A 95 6.77 15.84 5.25
N SER A 96 6.45 14.55 5.28
CA SER A 96 6.50 13.67 4.11
C SER A 96 5.19 13.58 3.31
N THR A 97 4.12 14.23 3.77
CA THR A 97 2.81 14.26 3.08
C THR A 97 2.90 14.76 1.63
N PRO A 98 3.54 15.90 1.31
CA PRO A 98 3.63 16.36 -0.08
C PRO A 98 4.35 15.36 -0.99
N PHE A 99 5.37 14.67 -0.48
CA PHE A 99 6.10 13.64 -1.22
C PHE A 99 5.22 12.44 -1.58
N ILE A 100 4.33 12.02 -0.67
CA ILE A 100 3.40 10.93 -0.94
C ILE A 100 2.33 11.33 -1.94
N TYR A 101 1.84 12.56 -1.86
CA TYR A 101 0.86 13.08 -2.80
C TYR A 101 1.41 13.13 -4.22
N THR A 102 2.65 13.61 -4.41
CA THR A 102 3.26 13.64 -5.74
C THR A 102 3.48 12.22 -6.30
N LEU A 103 4.03 11.30 -5.50
CA LEU A 103 4.20 9.91 -5.90
C LEU A 103 2.89 9.23 -6.26
N SER A 104 1.85 9.41 -5.44
CA SER A 104 0.55 8.79 -5.67
C SER A 104 -0.17 9.38 -6.87
N ALA A 105 -0.08 10.69 -7.09
CA ALA A 105 -0.65 11.35 -8.26
C ALA A 105 0.02 10.88 -9.55
N ILE A 106 1.36 10.81 -9.57
CA ILE A 106 2.12 10.24 -10.69
C ILE A 106 1.72 8.79 -10.92
N ALA A 107 1.57 7.99 -9.86
CA ALA A 107 1.17 6.59 -9.97
C ALA A 107 -0.22 6.42 -10.59
N ILE A 108 -1.21 7.23 -10.19
CA ILE A 108 -2.57 7.18 -10.74
C ILE A 108 -2.54 7.50 -12.24
N ILE A 109 -1.87 8.59 -12.63
CA ILE A 109 -1.79 9.00 -14.04
C ILE A 109 -1.04 7.95 -14.86
N TYR A 110 0.14 7.53 -14.39
CA TYR A 110 0.98 6.55 -15.07
C TYR A 110 0.25 5.22 -15.28
N THR A 111 -0.34 4.66 -14.21
CA THR A 111 -1.01 3.36 -14.30
C THR A 111 -2.26 3.41 -15.17
N SER A 112 -3.03 4.50 -15.12
CA SER A 112 -4.19 4.71 -16.00
C SER A 112 -3.79 4.72 -17.47
N LEU A 113 -2.73 5.46 -17.83
CA LEU A 113 -2.21 5.50 -19.20
C LEU A 113 -1.64 4.16 -19.65
N THR A 114 -0.90 3.45 -18.78
CA THR A 114 -0.36 2.13 -19.12
C THR A 114 -1.45 1.08 -19.32
N THR A 115 -2.58 1.20 -18.62
CA THR A 115 -3.72 0.27 -18.74
C THR A 115 -4.30 0.29 -20.14
N SER A 116 -4.44 1.46 -20.75
CA SER A 116 -4.98 1.62 -22.12
C SER A 116 -4.14 0.94 -23.20
N ARG A 117 -2.87 0.61 -22.91
CA ARG A 117 -1.98 -0.09 -23.85
C ARG A 117 -1.93 -1.60 -23.61
N GLN A 118 -2.51 -2.11 -22.53
CA GLN A 118 -2.47 -3.54 -22.22
C GLN A 118 -3.53 -4.29 -23.02
N ILE A 119 -3.16 -5.46 -23.53
CA ILE A 119 -4.06 -6.38 -24.26
C ILE A 119 -4.57 -7.47 -23.32
N ASP A 120 -3.76 -7.89 -22.34
CA ASP A 120 -4.10 -8.96 -21.41
C ASP A 120 -5.09 -8.50 -20.33
N LEU A 121 -6.25 -9.18 -20.24
CA LEU A 121 -7.30 -8.86 -19.27
C LEU A 121 -6.79 -8.88 -17.81
N LYS A 122 -5.95 -9.87 -17.46
CA LYS A 122 -5.36 -9.97 -16.11
C LYS A 122 -4.48 -8.75 -15.77
N LYS A 123 -3.73 -8.22 -16.75
CA LYS A 123 -2.91 -7.02 -16.55
C LYS A 123 -3.78 -5.79 -16.40
N ILE A 124 -4.82 -5.65 -17.20
CA ILE A 124 -5.78 -4.53 -17.11
C ILE A 124 -6.38 -4.46 -15.68
N ILE A 125 -6.85 -5.60 -15.16
CA ILE A 125 -7.39 -5.69 -13.80
C ILE A 125 -6.33 -5.34 -12.76
N ALA A 126 -5.09 -5.83 -12.90
CA ALA A 126 -4.00 -5.52 -11.98
C ALA A 126 -3.64 -4.02 -11.98
N TYR A 127 -3.48 -3.39 -13.13
CA TYR A 127 -3.15 -1.96 -13.21
C TYR A 127 -4.28 -1.06 -12.68
N SER A 128 -5.55 -1.41 -12.94
CA SER A 128 -6.68 -0.70 -12.33
C SER A 128 -6.66 -0.79 -10.79
N SER A 129 -6.19 -1.92 -10.25
CA SER A 129 -6.01 -2.10 -8.81
C SER A 129 -4.92 -1.21 -8.25
N VAL A 130 -3.81 -1.04 -8.98
CA VAL A 130 -2.74 -0.11 -8.63
C VAL A 130 -3.27 1.33 -8.54
N ALA A 131 -4.03 1.79 -9.53
CA ALA A 131 -4.60 3.14 -9.53
C ALA A 131 -5.51 3.38 -8.32
N HIS A 132 -6.41 2.43 -8.01
CA HIS A 132 -7.29 2.52 -6.84
C HIS A 132 -6.52 2.53 -5.51
N MET A 133 -5.48 1.73 -5.35
CA MET A 133 -4.68 1.72 -4.12
C MET A 133 -3.91 3.03 -3.90
N ASN A 134 -3.44 3.67 -4.96
CA ASN A 134 -2.80 4.98 -4.86
C ASN A 134 -3.82 6.08 -4.51
N MET A 135 -5.06 5.98 -4.98
CA MET A 135 -6.15 6.85 -4.52
C MET A 135 -6.45 6.68 -3.03
N VAL A 136 -6.46 5.43 -2.52
CA VAL A 136 -6.58 5.14 -1.08
C VAL A 136 -5.43 5.80 -0.32
N THR A 137 -4.21 5.72 -0.84
CA THR A 137 -3.01 6.29 -0.19
C THR A 137 -3.11 7.81 -0.05
N ILE A 138 -3.54 8.53 -1.09
CA ILE A 138 -3.80 9.98 -0.99
C ILE A 138 -4.83 10.28 0.12
N GLY A 139 -5.94 9.55 0.13
CA GLY A 139 -6.98 9.74 1.14
C GLY A 139 -6.52 9.42 2.57
N MET A 140 -5.58 8.48 2.73
CA MET A 140 -5.02 8.11 4.02
C MET A 140 -4.14 9.20 4.63
N PHE A 141 -3.33 9.88 3.82
CA PHE A 141 -2.49 10.98 4.30
C PHE A 141 -3.26 12.31 4.40
N SER A 142 -4.48 12.37 3.84
CA SER A 142 -5.44 13.44 4.13
C SER A 142 -6.04 13.26 5.52
N ARG A 143 -5.54 14.03 6.50
CA ARG A 143 -5.88 13.96 7.94
C ARG A 143 -7.39 13.84 8.23
N VAL A 144 -8.25 14.41 7.39
CA VAL A 144 -9.72 14.39 7.54
C VAL A 144 -10.33 13.02 7.22
N THR A 145 -9.78 12.30 6.24
CA THR A 145 -10.34 11.03 5.76
C THR A 145 -9.46 9.83 6.05
N ALA A 146 -8.35 10.01 6.77
CA ALA A 146 -7.34 9.00 7.04
C ALA A 146 -7.92 7.64 7.48
N VAL A 147 -8.92 7.67 8.37
CA VAL A 147 -9.59 6.47 8.91
C VAL A 147 -10.65 5.90 7.94
N ARG A 148 -11.24 6.74 7.09
CA ARG A 148 -12.28 6.34 6.13
C ARG A 148 -11.72 5.79 4.83
N SER A 149 -10.53 6.21 4.41
CA SER A 149 -9.90 5.78 3.16
C SER A 149 -9.66 4.26 3.05
N PRO A 150 -9.31 3.52 4.13
CA PRO A 150 -9.27 2.06 4.09
C PRO A 150 -10.59 1.40 3.67
N ILE A 151 -11.75 2.04 3.88
CA ILE A 151 -13.07 1.52 3.44
C ILE A 151 -13.11 1.36 1.92
N LEU A 152 -12.50 2.28 1.17
CA LEU A 152 -12.37 2.17 -0.29
C LEU A 152 -11.50 0.97 -0.68
N SER A 153 -10.46 0.66 0.12
CA SER A 153 -9.62 -0.53 -0.07
C SER A 153 -10.40 -1.83 0.17
N TYR A 154 -11.29 -1.87 1.17
CA TYR A 154 -12.19 -3.02 1.40
C TYR A 154 -13.28 -3.14 0.33
N GLY A 155 -13.76 -2.03 -0.22
CA GLY A 155 -14.64 -2.03 -1.39
C GLY A 155 -13.97 -2.70 -2.59
N HIS A 156 -12.67 -2.48 -2.78
CA HIS A 156 -11.88 -3.12 -3.83
C HIS A 156 -11.71 -4.64 -3.64
N THR A 157 -11.75 -5.17 -2.41
CA THR A 157 -11.65 -6.62 -2.15
C THR A 157 -12.95 -7.38 -2.30
N ARG A 158 -14.09 -6.68 -2.29
CA ARG A 158 -15.34 -7.37 -2.58
C ARG A 158 -15.16 -8.10 -3.91
N PRO A 159 -15.66 -9.33 -4.04
CA PRO A 159 -15.69 -9.98 -5.34
C PRO A 159 -16.52 -9.06 -6.23
N LYS A 160 -15.85 -8.13 -6.94
CA LYS A 160 -16.20 -7.83 -8.31
C LYS A 160 -16.37 -9.21 -8.91
N HIS A 161 -17.44 -9.44 -9.65
CA HIS A 161 -17.65 -10.67 -10.37
C HIS A 161 -16.45 -10.90 -11.30
N VAL A 162 -15.33 -11.39 -10.75
CA VAL A 162 -14.09 -11.74 -11.41
C VAL A 162 -14.43 -13.08 -12.03
N CYS A 163 -15.20 -12.93 -13.11
CA CYS A 163 -15.06 -13.62 -14.36
C CYS A 163 -14.80 -15.12 -14.20
N ARG A 164 -15.89 -15.88 -14.29
CA ARG A 164 -15.88 -17.20 -14.97
C ARG A 164 -15.11 -17.16 -16.31
N ALA A 165 -14.95 -15.98 -16.94
CA ALA A 165 -14.22 -15.77 -18.18
C ALA A 165 -12.67 -15.89 -18.08
N CYS A 166 -12.09 -16.08 -16.88
CA CYS A 166 -10.65 -16.25 -16.70
C CYS A 166 -10.24 -17.72 -16.48
N ASP A 167 -11.16 -18.67 -16.62
CA ASP A 167 -10.87 -20.09 -16.49
C ASP A 167 -10.47 -20.69 -17.86
N PRO A 168 -9.20 -21.10 -18.07
CA PRO A 168 -8.81 -21.80 -19.28
C PRO A 168 -9.44 -23.20 -19.37
N SER A 169 -10.12 -23.70 -18.33
CA SER A 169 -10.88 -24.96 -18.38
C SER A 169 -12.29 -24.83 -19.00
N THR A 170 -12.65 -23.64 -19.47
CA THR A 170 -13.90 -23.39 -20.23
C THR A 170 -13.75 -23.42 -21.76
N TYR A 171 -12.60 -23.89 -22.26
CA TYR A 171 -12.39 -24.28 -23.66
C TYR A 171 -11.79 -25.69 -23.74
#